data_AF-A0A831KPB8-F1
#
_entry.id   AF-A0A831KPB8-F1
#
_cell.length_a   1.000
_cell.length_b   1.000
_cell.length_c   1.000
_cell.angle_alpha   90.00
_cell.angle_beta   90.00
_cell.angle_gamma   90.00
#
_symmetry.space_group_name_H-M   'P 1'
#
loop_
_entity.id
_entity.type
_entity.pdbx_description
1 polymer ?
#
loop_
_entity_poly.entity_id
_entity_poly.type
_entity_poly.pdbx_seq_one_letter_code
_entity_poly.pdbx_strand_id
1 'polypeptide(L)' 'MSFRGVNVVTLDAKGRLAVPAVHRQKLADHCDGQVVVTLNRETSLLL' A
#
# COMPACT_ATOMS: atom_id res chain seq x y z
N MET A 1 -4.67 -14.82 0.14
CA MET A 1 -4.11 -13.79 1.02
C MET A 1 -4.90 -12.50 0.83
N SER A 2 -5.32 -11.82 1.89
CA SER A 2 -6.09 -10.58 1.77
C SER A 2 -5.33 -9.40 2.37
N PHE A 3 -5.06 -8.39 1.55
CA PHE A 3 -4.67 -7.07 2.00
C PHE A 3 -5.97 -6.28 2.16
N ARG A 4 -6.42 -6.09 3.39
CA ARG A 4 -7.67 -5.41 3.72
C ARG A 4 -7.40 -4.32 4.75
N GLY A 5 -8.35 -3.39 4.83
CA GLY A 5 -8.31 -2.26 5.75
C GLY A 5 -7.75 -1.00 5.10
N VAL A 6 -8.26 0.13 5.56
CA VAL A 6 -7.80 1.46 5.15
C VAL A 6 -6.55 1.81 5.97
N ASN A 7 -5.46 2.13 5.30
CA ASN A 7 -4.24 2.62 5.92
C ASN A 7 -3.97 4.03 5.39
N VAL A 8 -4.09 5.02 6.27
CA VAL A 8 -3.70 6.39 5.93
C VAL A 8 -2.18 6.46 5.93
N VAL A 9 -1.59 6.76 4.78
CA VAL A 9 -0.16 6.95 4.61
C VAL A 9 0.10 8.32 3.99
N THR A 10 1.22 8.93 4.35
CA THR A 10 1.66 10.19 3.75
C THR A 10 2.69 9.91 2.67
N LEU A 11 2.70 10.79 1.66
CA LEU A 11 3.76 10.84 0.66
C LEU A 11 4.79 11.88 1.11
N ASP A 12 6.06 11.52 1.07
CA ASP A 12 7.13 12.48 1.30
C ASP A 12 7.35 13.39 0.07
N ALA A 13 8.25 14.36 0.19
CA ALA A 13 8.56 15.32 -0.88
C ALA A 13 9.08 14.67 -2.18
N LYS A 14 9.51 13.40 -2.12
CA LYS A 14 10.00 12.63 -3.27
C LYS A 14 8.95 11.65 -3.80
N GLY A 15 7.72 11.72 -3.30
CA GLY A 15 6.65 10.80 -3.68
C GLY A 15 6.84 9.38 -3.15
N ARG A 16 7.65 9.18 -2.09
CA ARG A 16 7.80 7.89 -1.44
C ARG A 16 6.72 7.73 -0.38
N LEU A 17 6.20 6.50 -0.27
CA LEU A 17 5.28 6.10 0.79
C LEU A 17 5.92 4.97 1.61
N ALA A 18 5.65 4.95 2.90
CA ALA A 18 6.06 3.85 3.77
C ALA A 18 4.98 2.77 3.78
N VAL A 19 5.37 1.53 3.48
CA VAL A 19 4.47 0.38 3.66
C VAL A 19 4.22 0.14 5.15
N PRO A 20 2.95 0.07 5.60
CA PRO A 20 2.61 -0.23 6.99
C PRO A 20 3.22 -1.55 7.46
N ALA A 21 3.75 -1.57 8.70
CA ALA A 21 4.54 -2.69 9.21
C ALA A 21 3.82 -4.05 9.13
N VAL A 22 2.49 -4.06 9.36
CA VAL A 22 1.64 -5.26 9.33
C VAL A 22 1.63 -5.98 7.97
N HIS A 23 1.97 -5.29 6.88
CA HIS A 23 1.97 -5.84 5.52
C HIS A 23 3.37 -6.21 5.01
N ARG A 24 4.46 -5.78 5.68
CA ARG A 24 5.83 -5.92 5.14
C ARG A 24 6.27 -7.38 5.01
N GLN A 25 6.15 -8.18 6.08
CA GLN A 25 6.54 -9.59 6.05
C GLN A 25 5.74 -10.37 5.01
N LYS A 26 4.44 -10.10 5.00
CA LYS A 26 3.48 -10.62 4.03
C LYS A 26 3.90 -10.37 2.58
N LEU A 27 4.30 -9.14 2.24
CA LEU A 27 4.77 -8.80 0.89
C LEU A 27 6.10 -9.49 0.55
N ALA A 28 7.02 -9.57 1.52
CA ALA A 28 8.29 -10.28 1.34
C ALA A 28 8.05 -11.77 1.01
N ASP A 29 7.22 -12.44 1.80
CA ASP A 29 6.98 -13.88 1.68
C ASP A 29 6.28 -14.27 0.36
N HIS A 30 5.45 -13.38 -0.21
CA HIS A 30 4.56 -13.74 -1.33
C HIS A 30 4.99 -13.15 -2.67
N CYS A 31 5.69 -12.02 -2.68
CA CYS A 31 6.06 -11.31 -3.92
C CYS A 31 7.46 -10.70 -3.86
N ASP A 32 8.32 -11.17 -2.93
CA ASP A 32 9.68 -10.63 -2.74
C ASP A 32 9.70 -9.10 -2.53
N GLY A 33 8.64 -8.58 -1.89
CA GLY A 33 8.48 -7.14 -1.67
C GLY A 33 8.18 -6.31 -2.92
N GLN A 34 7.94 -6.94 -4.09
CA GLN A 34 7.58 -6.25 -5.32
C GLN A 34 6.11 -5.85 -5.33
N VAL A 35 5.83 -4.59 -5.72
CA VAL A 35 4.47 -4.03 -5.69
C VAL A 35 4.28 -3.08 -6.87
N VAL A 36 3.08 -3.10 -7.46
CA VAL A 36 2.61 -2.09 -8.44
C VAL A 36 1.59 -1.19 -7.75
N VAL A 37 1.80 0.12 -7.81
CA VAL A 37 0.90 1.11 -7.22
C VAL A 37 0.13 1.81 -8.33
N THR A 38 -1.19 1.65 -8.32
CA THR A 38 -2.09 2.34 -9.26
C THR A 38 -2.79 3.47 -8.53
N LEU A 39 -2.65 4.69 -9.03
CA LEU A 39 -3.40 5.84 -8.54
C LEU A 39 -4.77 5.86 -9.22
N ASN A 40 -5.83 5.59 -8.45
CA ASN A 40 -7.18 5.87 -8.90
C ASN A 40 -7.54 7.31 -8.56
N ARG A 41 -7.83 8.14 -9.58
CA ARG A 41 -8.19 9.56 -9.42
C ARG A 41 -9.70 9.76 -9.22
N GLU A 42 -10.49 8.72 -9.45
CA GLU A 42 -11.91 8.73 -9.15
C GLU A 42 -12.05 8.47 -7.66
N THR A 43 -12.54 9.47 -6.93
CA THR A 43 -12.69 9.50 -5.47
C THR A 43 -13.00 8.10 -4.93
N SER A 44 -12.04 7.50 -4.22
CA SER A 44 -12.18 6.20 -3.56
C SER A 44 -13.35 6.23 -2.58
N LEU A 45 -14.55 5.93 -3.06
CA LEU A 45 -15.70 5.59 -2.25
C LEU A 45 -15.51 4.14 -1.80
N LEU A 46 -14.67 3.95 -0.78
CA LEU A 46 -14.64 2.70 -0.04
C LEU A 46 -15.52 2.88 1.20
N LEU A 47 -16.77 2.42 1.08
CA LEU A 47 -17.66 2.10 2.20
C LEU A 47 -17.09 0.92 3.01
#